data_AF-A0A7K3AC46-F1
#
_entry.id   AF-A0A7K3AC46-F1
#
_cell.length_a   1.000
_cell.length_b   1.000
_cell.length_c   1.000
_cell.angle_alpha   90.00
_cell.angle_beta   90.00
_cell.angle_gamma   90.00
#
_symmetry.space_group_name_H-M   'P 1'
#
loop_
_entity.id
_entity.type
_entity.pdbx_description
1 polymer ?
#
loop_
_entity_poly.entity_id
_entity_poly.type
_entity_poly.pdbx_seq_one_letter_code
_entity_poly.pdbx_strand_id
1 'polypeptide(L)'
;MSGAGASATGPSPSSYGFVVTRGRGGRGYRPEQVEAFAENISRERDDAWERAARLTVLHKEMEAEAERLREVVAHLAPQTYATLGKRAQYLLELVEEETAALRHAGQLDAQAVTEAAERAGREERDAAQAYADEVREEAEERARHREAATRAAADEIRVAARRDVKETRGEALEALRDMRRRCEGVLADQAKEQAERLDALERESAERAAAADAWEAAAVTEAEALLSEAKRALAEAEEAARHGQEDAEASGGELVAQARAREERIDRETERVLREHAEARDEVRAHMDHVRSSLAALTGRAPAESD
;
A
#
# COMPACT_ATOMS: atom_id res chain seq x y z
N MET A 1 -40.34 0.94 41.88
CA MET A 1 -40.10 2.18 41.11
C MET A 1 -40.38 1.87 39.65
N SER A 2 -41.60 2.17 39.19
CA SER A 2 -42.02 1.92 37.81
C SER A 2 -41.63 3.13 36.98
N GLY A 3 -40.69 2.95 36.04
CA GLY A 3 -40.23 4.02 35.16
C GLY A 3 -41.29 4.32 34.10
N ALA A 4 -41.92 5.48 34.23
CA ALA A 4 -42.79 6.04 33.21
C ALA A 4 -41.97 6.38 31.97
N GLY A 5 -42.12 5.59 30.90
CA GLY A 5 -41.64 5.95 29.57
C GLY A 5 -42.46 7.14 29.06
N ALA A 6 -41.87 8.33 29.10
CA ALA A 6 -42.40 9.50 28.43
C ALA A 6 -42.36 9.25 26.92
N SER A 7 -43.51 8.86 26.35
CA SER A 7 -43.72 8.91 24.90
C SER A 7 -43.57 10.36 24.46
N ALA A 8 -42.62 10.60 23.57
CA ALA A 8 -42.48 11.87 22.88
C ALA A 8 -43.76 12.10 22.06
N THR A 9 -44.64 12.97 22.55
CA THR A 9 -45.77 13.51 21.79
C THR A 9 -45.20 14.16 20.54
N GLY A 10 -45.35 13.49 19.40
CA GLY A 10 -45.19 14.12 18.09
C GLY A 10 -46.13 15.32 18.01
N PRO A 11 -45.81 16.34 17.19
CA PRO A 11 -46.71 17.48 17.02
C PRO A 11 -48.07 16.92 16.61
N SER A 12 -49.12 17.27 17.35
CA SER A 12 -50.48 16.88 17.00
C SER A 12 -50.72 17.22 15.53
N PRO A 13 -51.23 16.30 14.72
CA PRO A 13 -51.57 16.62 13.34
C PRO A 13 -52.57 17.76 13.37
N SER A 14 -52.33 18.78 12.56
CA SER A 14 -53.27 19.88 12.40
C SER A 14 -54.67 19.31 12.09
N SER A 15 -55.73 19.88 12.65
CA SER A 15 -57.11 19.49 12.34
C SER A 15 -57.43 19.61 10.85
N TYR A 16 -56.64 20.39 10.11
CA TYR A 16 -56.71 20.62 8.68
C TYR A 16 -55.73 19.76 7.85
N GLY A 17 -55.04 18.81 8.47
CA GLY A 17 -54.16 17.85 7.78
C GLY A 17 -52.80 18.41 7.34
N PHE A 18 -52.41 19.61 7.79
CA PHE A 18 -51.09 20.16 7.51
C PHE A 18 -49.98 19.33 8.17
N VAL A 19 -48.96 18.97 7.39
CA VAL A 19 -47.82 18.17 7.86
C VAL A 19 -46.65 19.08 8.23
N VAL A 20 -46.21 19.00 9.49
CA VAL A 20 -45.02 19.73 9.95
C VAL A 20 -43.76 18.90 9.66
N THR A 21 -42.98 19.32 8.66
CA THR A 21 -41.71 18.65 8.34
C THR A 21 -40.60 19.07 9.32
N ARG A 22 -40.15 18.14 10.17
CA ARG A 22 -38.94 18.32 11.01
C ARG A 22 -37.67 18.07 10.20
N GLY A 23 -37.31 19.02 9.33
CA GLY A 23 -36.00 19.05 8.66
C GLY A 23 -35.04 20.03 9.35
N ARG A 24 -33.78 19.64 9.53
CA ARG A 24 -32.70 20.52 10.05
C ARG A 24 -32.45 21.63 9.00
N GLY A 25 -33.11 22.78 9.19
CA GLY A 25 -33.17 23.88 8.22
C GLY A 25 -34.59 24.35 7.83
N GLY A 26 -35.63 23.85 8.52
CA GLY A 26 -37.05 24.08 8.22
C GLY A 26 -37.46 25.55 8.14
N ARG A 27 -37.46 26.10 6.94
CA ARG A 27 -38.24 27.28 6.55
C ARG A 27 -39.60 26.81 6.07
N GLY A 28 -40.51 26.60 7.03
CA GLY A 28 -41.94 26.41 6.79
C GLY A 28 -42.73 27.57 7.42
N TYR A 29 -43.96 27.78 6.98
CA TYR A 29 -44.87 28.71 7.65
C TYR A 29 -45.05 28.29 9.12
N ARG A 30 -45.21 29.26 10.01
CA ARG A 30 -45.44 28.96 11.43
C ARG A 30 -46.77 28.21 11.55
N PRO A 31 -46.78 26.96 12.05
CA PRO A 31 -48.00 26.15 12.10
C PRO A 31 -49.16 26.87 12.79
N GLU A 32 -48.89 27.55 13.90
CA GLU A 32 -49.89 28.35 14.63
C GLU A 32 -50.52 29.46 13.78
N GLN A 33 -49.75 30.09 12.88
CA GLN A 33 -50.28 31.14 12.00
C GLN A 33 -51.15 30.53 10.89
N VAL A 34 -50.75 29.39 10.34
CA VAL A 34 -51.51 28.68 9.31
C VAL A 34 -52.81 28.15 9.89
N GLU A 35 -52.78 27.60 11.10
CA GLU A 35 -53.96 27.09 11.79
C GLU A 35 -54.94 28.20 12.16
N ALA A 36 -54.46 29.33 12.71
CA ALA A 36 -55.31 30.47 13.02
C ALA A 36 -55.98 31.03 11.75
N PHE A 37 -55.26 31.07 10.64
CA PHE A 37 -55.80 31.52 9.35
C PHE A 37 -56.84 30.54 8.79
N ALA A 38 -56.55 29.24 8.80
CA ALA A 38 -57.46 28.19 8.35
C ALA A 38 -58.75 28.14 9.19
N GLU A 39 -58.63 28.36 10.49
CA GLU A 39 -59.76 28.43 11.40
C GLU A 39 -60.63 29.67 11.14
N ASN A 40 -60.01 30.82 10.84
CA ASN A 40 -60.77 32.02 10.48
C ASN A 40 -61.59 31.83 9.21
N ILE A 41 -60.98 31.31 8.14
CA ILE A 41 -61.68 31.02 6.88
C ILE A 41 -62.79 29.98 7.09
N SER A 42 -62.53 28.96 7.91
CA SER A 42 -63.53 27.93 8.20
C SER A 42 -64.74 28.51 8.95
N ARG A 43 -64.52 29.41 9.92
CA ARG A 43 -65.61 30.14 10.60
C ARG A 43 -66.40 31.00 9.62
N GLU A 44 -65.74 31.79 8.80
CA GLU A 44 -66.40 32.64 7.80
C GLU A 44 -67.25 31.81 6.81
N ARG A 45 -66.74 30.66 6.38
CA ARG A 45 -67.48 29.70 5.56
C ARG A 45 -68.71 29.20 6.31
N ASP A 46 -68.55 28.72 7.54
CA ASP A 46 -69.65 28.13 8.31
C ASP A 46 -70.74 29.17 8.61
N ASP A 47 -70.36 30.42 8.92
CA ASP A 47 -71.28 31.55 9.10
C ASP A 47 -72.03 31.90 7.79
N ALA A 48 -71.35 31.82 6.64
CA ALA A 48 -71.99 32.01 5.34
C ALA A 48 -72.98 30.87 5.03
N TRP A 49 -72.63 29.63 5.33
CA TRP A 49 -73.48 28.46 5.16
C TRP A 49 -74.72 28.52 6.06
N GLU A 50 -74.55 28.92 7.32
CA GLU A 50 -75.69 29.08 8.24
C GLU A 50 -76.66 30.16 7.74
N ARG A 51 -76.14 31.31 7.29
CA ARG A 51 -76.96 32.37 6.69
C ARG A 51 -77.71 31.88 5.46
N ALA A 52 -77.04 31.15 4.57
CA ALA A 52 -77.67 30.56 3.38
C ALA A 52 -78.79 29.58 3.76
N ALA A 53 -78.57 28.73 4.77
CA ALA A 53 -79.58 27.82 5.28
C ALA A 53 -80.79 28.56 5.86
N ARG A 54 -80.57 29.59 6.69
CA ARG A 54 -81.64 30.43 7.27
C ARG A 54 -82.47 31.13 6.18
N LEU A 55 -81.81 31.70 5.17
CA LEU A 55 -82.48 32.34 4.05
C LEU A 55 -83.27 31.35 3.20
N THR A 56 -82.76 30.14 3.02
CA THR A 56 -83.47 29.07 2.30
C THR A 56 -84.74 28.63 3.03
N VAL A 57 -84.69 28.52 4.36
CA VAL A 57 -85.89 28.22 5.17
C VAL A 57 -86.90 29.35 5.05
N LEU A 58 -86.48 30.60 5.24
CA LEU A 58 -87.36 31.76 5.11
C LEU A 58 -88.00 31.84 3.71
N HIS A 59 -87.24 31.56 2.66
CA HIS A 59 -87.76 31.51 1.29
C HIS A 59 -88.89 30.49 1.15
N LYS A 60 -88.70 29.27 1.67
CA LYS A 60 -89.72 28.21 1.65
C LYS A 60 -90.95 28.57 2.48
N GLU A 61 -90.78 29.21 3.63
CA GLU A 61 -91.88 29.70 4.47
C GLU A 61 -92.72 30.75 3.73
N MET A 62 -92.06 31.70 3.07
CA MET A 62 -92.71 32.73 2.25
C MET A 62 -93.41 32.15 1.02
N GLU A 63 -92.82 31.14 0.37
CA GLU A 63 -93.44 30.43 -0.74
C GLU A 63 -94.71 29.69 -0.30
N ALA A 64 -94.65 28.97 0.82
CA ALA A 64 -95.80 28.27 1.38
C ALA A 64 -96.91 29.22 1.83
N GLU A 65 -96.57 30.36 2.43
CA GLU A 65 -97.56 31.39 2.79
C GLU A 65 -98.18 32.00 1.53
N ALA A 66 -97.40 32.30 0.49
CA ALA A 66 -97.91 32.79 -0.77
C ALA A 66 -98.87 31.78 -1.43
N GLU A 67 -98.58 30.48 -1.37
CA GLU A 67 -99.46 29.43 -1.87
C GLU A 67 -100.75 29.31 -1.07
N ARG A 68 -100.68 29.35 0.27
CA ARG A 68 -101.88 29.42 1.13
C ARG A 68 -102.77 30.61 0.80
N LEU A 69 -102.17 31.79 0.62
CA LEU A 69 -102.91 33.00 0.25
C LEU A 69 -103.57 32.85 -1.13
N ARG A 70 -102.89 32.26 -2.11
CA ARG A 70 -103.48 31.98 -3.43
C ARG A 70 -104.64 31.01 -3.32
N GLU A 71 -104.53 29.97 -2.50
CA GLU A 71 -105.60 29.00 -2.27
C GLU A 71 -106.82 29.67 -1.62
N VAL A 72 -106.63 30.50 -0.59
CA VAL A 72 -107.71 31.27 0.04
C VAL A 72 -108.41 32.16 -1.00
N VAL A 73 -107.65 32.84 -1.86
CA VAL A 73 -108.20 33.68 -2.93
C VAL A 73 -108.97 32.84 -3.96
N ALA A 74 -108.48 31.66 -4.33
CA ALA A 74 -109.15 30.78 -5.29
C ALA A 74 -110.51 30.24 -4.80
N HIS A 75 -110.69 30.11 -3.47
CA HIS A 75 -111.96 29.67 -2.87
C HIS A 75 -112.99 30.79 -2.70
N LEU A 76 -112.62 32.05 -2.93
CA LEU A 76 -113.58 33.15 -2.95
C LEU A 76 -114.42 33.09 -4.22
N ALA A 77 -115.76 33.15 -4.07
CA ALA A 77 -116.65 33.20 -5.23
C ALA A 77 -116.29 34.41 -6.13
N PRO A 78 -116.32 34.26 -7.47
CA PRO A 78 -116.05 35.37 -8.38
C PRO A 78 -116.98 36.54 -8.06
N GLN A 79 -116.42 37.62 -7.50
CA GLN A 79 -117.19 38.82 -7.20
C GLN A 79 -117.36 39.57 -8.52
N THR A 80 -118.40 39.25 -9.29
CA THR A 80 -118.60 39.83 -10.63
C THR A 80 -119.02 41.30 -10.58
N TYR A 81 -119.38 41.81 -9.39
CA TYR A 81 -119.70 43.23 -9.14
C TYR A 81 -120.70 43.85 -10.15
N ALA A 82 -121.44 43.01 -10.89
CA ALA A 82 -122.23 43.40 -12.05
C ALA A 82 -123.49 44.19 -11.67
N THR A 83 -123.90 44.11 -10.40
CA THR A 83 -125.03 44.82 -9.80
C THR A 83 -124.67 46.24 -9.33
N LEU A 84 -123.39 46.64 -9.39
CA LEU A 84 -122.94 48.00 -9.08
C LEU A 84 -123.28 48.96 -10.22
N GLY A 85 -123.50 50.24 -9.88
CA GLY A 85 -123.74 51.28 -10.89
C GLY A 85 -122.53 51.51 -11.80
N LYS A 86 -122.76 52.04 -13.01
CA LYS A 86 -121.71 52.28 -14.04
C LYS A 86 -120.43 52.94 -13.52
N ARG A 87 -120.55 53.90 -12.58
CA ARG A 87 -119.40 54.59 -11.97
C ARG A 87 -118.51 53.64 -11.16
N ALA A 88 -119.10 52.68 -10.47
CA ALA A 88 -118.36 51.71 -9.67
C ALA A 88 -117.73 50.60 -10.54
N GLN A 89 -118.36 50.23 -11.66
CA GLN A 89 -117.75 49.32 -12.64
C GLN A 89 -116.52 49.94 -13.31
N TYR A 90 -116.58 51.22 -13.68
CA TYR A 90 -115.41 51.96 -14.21
C TYR A 90 -114.26 52.04 -13.19
N LEU A 91 -114.57 52.25 -11.91
CA LEU A 91 -113.56 52.24 -10.85
C LEU A 91 -112.95 50.84 -10.66
N LEU A 92 -113.72 49.76 -10.81
CA LEU A 92 -113.22 48.41 -10.73
C LEU A 92 -112.24 48.10 -11.87
N GLU A 93 -112.59 48.45 -13.11
CA GLU A 93 -111.74 48.27 -14.29
C GLU A 93 -110.39 49.00 -14.11
N LEU A 94 -110.44 50.27 -13.67
CA LEU A 94 -109.22 51.03 -13.36
C LEU A 94 -108.37 50.38 -12.27
N VAL A 95 -109.00 49.84 -11.21
CA VAL A 95 -108.27 49.14 -10.14
C VAL A 95 -107.64 47.85 -10.64
N GLU A 96 -108.29 47.10 -11.54
CA GLU A 96 -107.73 45.89 -12.14
C GLU A 96 -106.53 46.19 -13.03
N GLU A 97 -106.60 47.25 -13.84
CA GLU A 97 -105.49 47.75 -14.66
C GLU A 97 -104.30 48.16 -13.78
N GLU A 98 -104.54 48.97 -12.74
CA GLU A 98 -103.50 49.37 -11.79
C GLU A 98 -102.91 48.17 -11.04
N THR A 99 -103.74 47.19 -10.66
CA THR A 99 -103.28 45.97 -10.00
C THR A 99 -102.44 45.09 -10.93
N ALA A 100 -102.76 45.04 -12.23
CA ALA A 100 -101.95 44.35 -13.23
C ALA A 100 -100.62 45.07 -13.44
N ALA A 101 -100.63 46.40 -13.55
CA ALA A 101 -99.43 47.23 -13.67
C ALA A 101 -98.50 47.07 -12.46
N LEU A 102 -99.04 47.11 -11.24
CA LEU A 102 -98.28 46.90 -10.00
C LEU A 102 -97.68 45.49 -9.92
N ARG A 103 -98.43 44.45 -10.30
CA ARG A 103 -97.91 43.07 -10.34
C ARG A 103 -96.77 42.92 -11.35
N HIS A 104 -96.93 43.48 -12.54
CA HIS A 104 -95.89 43.45 -13.57
C HIS A 104 -94.64 44.23 -13.13
N ALA A 105 -94.80 45.42 -12.56
CA ALA A 105 -93.70 46.20 -11.98
C ALA A 105 -92.97 45.42 -10.87
N GLY A 106 -93.71 44.81 -9.94
CA GLY A 106 -93.13 43.99 -8.88
C GLY A 106 -92.38 42.76 -9.40
N GLN A 107 -92.83 42.14 -10.49
CA GLN A 107 -92.11 41.04 -11.14
C GLN A 107 -90.79 41.50 -11.77
N LEU A 108 -90.80 42.65 -12.45
CA LEU A 108 -89.59 43.24 -13.03
C LEU A 108 -88.59 43.64 -11.94
N ASP A 109 -89.06 44.24 -10.85
CA ASP A 109 -88.21 44.61 -9.71
C ASP A 109 -87.59 43.37 -9.05
N ALA A 110 -88.37 42.30 -8.85
CA ALA A 110 -87.87 41.04 -8.32
C ALA A 110 -86.81 40.42 -9.24
N GLN A 111 -87.04 40.39 -10.56
CA GLN A 111 -86.06 39.93 -11.54
C GLN A 111 -84.79 40.77 -11.51
N ALA A 112 -84.90 42.10 -11.47
CA ALA A 112 -83.75 43.00 -11.41
C ALA A 112 -82.91 42.78 -10.14
N VAL A 113 -83.55 42.56 -8.98
CA VAL A 113 -82.85 42.25 -7.73
C VAL A 113 -82.14 40.89 -7.82
N THR A 114 -82.79 39.86 -8.36
CA THR A 114 -82.17 38.54 -8.54
C THR A 114 -80.97 38.61 -9.49
N GLU A 115 -81.11 39.25 -10.65
CA GLU A 115 -80.00 39.40 -11.60
C GLU A 115 -78.84 40.21 -11.00
N ALA A 116 -79.12 41.26 -10.23
CA ALA A 116 -78.10 42.03 -9.54
C ALA A 116 -77.36 41.20 -8.49
N ALA A 117 -78.09 40.40 -7.69
CA ALA A 117 -77.50 39.51 -6.70
C ALA A 117 -76.65 38.40 -7.35
N GLU A 118 -77.10 37.85 -8.47
CA GLU A 118 -76.33 36.86 -9.23
C GLU A 118 -75.05 37.44 -9.85
N ARG A 119 -75.12 38.67 -10.41
CA ARG A 119 -73.94 39.37 -10.93
C ARG A 119 -72.92 39.61 -9.83
N ALA A 120 -73.33 40.20 -8.71
CA ALA A 120 -72.45 40.42 -7.56
C ALA A 120 -71.85 39.10 -7.04
N GLY A 121 -72.64 38.02 -6.99
CA GLY A 121 -72.15 36.70 -6.59
C GLY A 121 -71.18 36.05 -7.59
N ARG A 122 -71.24 36.38 -8.88
CA ARG A 122 -70.23 35.95 -9.87
C ARG A 122 -68.95 36.77 -9.73
N GLU A 123 -69.08 38.08 -9.63
CA GLU A 123 -67.94 39.00 -9.46
C GLU A 123 -67.11 38.66 -8.21
N GLU A 124 -67.76 38.38 -7.08
CA GLU A 124 -67.06 37.97 -5.85
C GLU A 124 -66.34 36.63 -6.00
N ARG A 125 -66.97 35.66 -6.69
CA ARG A 125 -66.34 34.35 -6.95
C ARG A 125 -65.13 34.48 -7.88
N ASP A 126 -65.26 35.26 -8.93
CA ASP A 126 -64.18 35.49 -9.89
C ASP A 126 -63.01 36.23 -9.23
N ALA A 127 -63.29 37.23 -8.37
CA ALA A 127 -62.27 37.92 -7.58
C ALA A 127 -61.58 36.99 -6.58
N ALA A 128 -62.33 36.16 -5.85
CA ALA A 128 -61.78 35.18 -4.93
C ALA A 128 -60.91 34.12 -5.65
N GLN A 129 -61.34 33.68 -6.83
CA GLN A 129 -60.58 32.74 -7.66
C GLN A 129 -59.29 33.37 -8.18
N ALA A 130 -59.33 34.60 -8.70
CA ALA A 130 -58.15 35.31 -9.17
C ALA A 130 -57.12 35.51 -8.04
N TYR A 131 -57.57 35.89 -6.84
CA TYR A 131 -56.70 36.02 -5.68
C TYR A 131 -56.10 34.67 -5.25
N ALA A 132 -56.89 33.59 -5.25
CA ALA A 132 -56.39 32.26 -4.94
C ALA A 132 -55.33 31.77 -5.95
N ASP A 133 -55.53 32.07 -7.23
CA ASP A 133 -54.58 31.75 -8.29
C ASP A 133 -53.28 32.56 -8.15
N GLU A 134 -53.35 33.86 -7.86
CA GLU A 134 -52.19 34.72 -7.57
C GLU A 134 -51.38 34.17 -6.39
N VAL A 135 -52.03 33.89 -5.25
CA VAL A 135 -51.38 33.33 -4.06
C VAL A 135 -50.73 31.98 -4.38
N ARG A 136 -51.38 31.14 -5.18
CA ARG A 136 -50.82 29.85 -5.60
C ARG A 136 -49.59 30.04 -6.48
N GLU A 137 -49.65 30.90 -7.49
CA GLU A 137 -48.53 31.18 -8.39
C GLU A 137 -47.33 31.72 -7.62
N GLU A 138 -47.53 32.70 -6.72
CA GLU A 138 -46.45 33.21 -5.88
C GLU A 138 -45.84 32.10 -4.98
N ALA A 139 -46.67 31.24 -4.41
CA ALA A 139 -46.20 30.13 -3.57
C ALA A 139 -45.39 29.12 -4.39
N GLU A 140 -45.83 28.79 -5.60
CA GLU A 140 -45.12 27.92 -6.53
C GLU A 140 -43.77 28.53 -6.96
N GLU A 141 -43.72 29.81 -7.29
CA GLU A 141 -42.47 30.49 -7.65
C GLU A 141 -41.48 30.49 -6.48
N ARG A 142 -41.94 30.81 -5.26
CA ARG A 142 -41.11 30.73 -4.04
C ARG A 142 -40.60 29.31 -3.81
N ALA A 143 -41.43 28.29 -4.06
CA ALA A 143 -41.03 26.89 -3.95
C ALA A 143 -39.95 26.53 -4.97
N ARG A 144 -40.14 26.90 -6.25
CA ARG A 144 -39.16 26.68 -7.33
C ARG A 144 -37.83 27.37 -7.04
N HIS A 145 -37.86 28.63 -6.59
CA HIS A 145 -36.65 29.35 -6.20
C HIS A 145 -35.91 28.67 -5.03
N ARG A 146 -36.63 28.23 -4.01
CA ARG A 146 -36.03 27.51 -2.88
C ARG A 146 -35.43 26.17 -3.31
N GLU A 147 -36.11 25.43 -4.17
CA GLU A 147 -35.61 24.16 -4.70
C GLU A 147 -34.35 24.38 -5.53
N ALA A 148 -34.34 25.36 -6.43
CA ALA A 148 -33.18 25.72 -7.23
C ALA A 148 -31.98 26.12 -6.34
N ALA A 149 -32.20 26.98 -5.33
CA ALA A 149 -31.16 27.36 -4.38
C ALA A 149 -30.63 26.17 -3.57
N THR A 150 -31.51 25.24 -3.16
CA THR A 150 -31.11 24.02 -2.43
C THR A 150 -30.27 23.10 -3.31
N ARG A 151 -30.66 22.91 -4.59
CA ARG A 151 -29.90 22.12 -5.56
C ARG A 151 -28.52 22.74 -5.83
N ALA A 152 -28.46 24.06 -6.05
CA ALA A 152 -27.20 24.78 -6.25
C ALA A 152 -26.25 24.61 -5.05
N ALA A 153 -26.74 24.81 -3.82
CA ALA A 153 -25.95 24.61 -2.62
C ALA A 153 -25.47 23.16 -2.46
N ALA A 154 -26.32 22.17 -2.78
CA ALA A 154 -25.94 20.76 -2.75
C ALA A 154 -24.86 20.43 -3.79
N ASP A 155 -24.92 21.02 -4.98
CA ASP A 155 -23.92 20.85 -6.03
C ASP A 155 -22.60 21.52 -5.65
N GLU A 156 -22.61 22.73 -5.08
CA GLU A 156 -21.42 23.40 -4.55
C GLU A 156 -20.72 22.55 -3.49
N ILE A 157 -21.46 22.01 -2.51
CA ILE A 157 -20.92 21.11 -1.49
C ILE A 157 -20.28 19.87 -2.13
N ARG A 158 -20.93 19.29 -3.14
CA ARG A 158 -20.42 18.09 -3.84
C ARG A 158 -19.15 18.39 -4.61
N VAL A 159 -19.08 19.53 -5.29
CA VAL A 159 -17.91 19.97 -6.06
C VAL A 159 -16.74 20.27 -5.12
N ALA A 160 -16.99 20.99 -4.02
CA ALA A 160 -15.99 21.28 -2.99
C ALA A 160 -15.42 19.97 -2.40
N ALA A 161 -16.28 19.06 -1.94
CA ALA A 161 -15.84 17.79 -1.39
C ALA A 161 -15.01 16.95 -2.37
N ARG A 162 -15.36 16.94 -3.67
CA ARG A 162 -14.57 16.26 -4.71
C ARG A 162 -13.22 16.91 -4.93
N ARG A 163 -13.15 18.24 -4.88
CA ARG A 163 -11.90 18.99 -4.99
C ARG A 163 -10.99 18.66 -3.82
N ASP A 164 -11.50 18.72 -2.59
CA ASP A 164 -10.75 18.44 -1.37
C ASP A 164 -10.20 17.01 -1.37
N VAL A 165 -11.02 16.02 -1.77
CA VAL A 165 -10.56 14.63 -1.91
C VAL A 165 -9.47 14.49 -2.97
N LYS A 166 -9.57 15.23 -4.09
CA LYS A 166 -8.53 15.19 -5.13
C LYS A 166 -7.23 15.83 -4.66
N GLU A 167 -7.31 16.94 -3.94
CA GLU A 167 -6.17 17.68 -3.42
C GLU A 167 -5.44 16.87 -2.34
N THR A 168 -6.15 16.40 -1.32
CA THR A 168 -5.61 15.54 -0.26
C THR A 168 -5.00 14.25 -0.81
N ARG A 169 -5.64 13.61 -1.80
CA ARG A 169 -5.06 12.45 -2.48
C ARG A 169 -3.78 12.82 -3.25
N GLY A 170 -3.76 13.98 -3.90
CA GLY A 170 -2.58 14.48 -4.60
C GLY A 170 -1.41 14.66 -3.65
N GLU A 171 -1.62 15.39 -2.55
CA GLU A 171 -0.62 15.61 -1.50
C GLU A 171 -0.10 14.29 -0.90
N ALA A 172 -0.99 13.36 -0.58
CA ALA A 172 -0.61 12.06 -0.05
C ALA A 172 0.25 11.24 -1.03
N LEU A 173 -0.07 11.30 -2.33
CA LEU A 173 0.71 10.61 -3.37
C LEU A 173 2.06 11.27 -3.60
N GLU A 174 2.16 12.60 -3.58
CA GLU A 174 3.46 13.27 -3.65
C GLU A 174 4.33 12.94 -2.44
N ALA A 175 3.78 12.98 -1.22
CA ALA A 175 4.49 12.59 -0.01
C ALA A 175 5.02 11.14 -0.09
N LEU A 176 4.23 10.22 -0.65
CA LEU A 176 4.67 8.84 -0.87
C LEU A 176 5.80 8.74 -1.91
N ARG A 177 5.71 9.47 -3.03
CA ARG A 177 6.77 9.51 -4.04
C ARG A 177 8.05 10.10 -3.48
N ASP A 178 7.96 11.14 -2.68
CA ASP A 178 9.09 11.78 -2.02
C ASP A 178 9.77 10.84 -1.02
N MET A 179 8.97 10.11 -0.23
CA MET A 179 9.49 9.08 0.68
C MET A 179 10.19 7.97 -0.10
N ARG A 180 9.59 7.49 -1.19
CA ARG A 180 10.19 6.48 -2.06
C ARG A 180 11.54 6.94 -2.63
N ARG A 181 11.63 8.17 -3.16
CA ARG A 181 12.89 8.73 -3.67
C ARG A 181 13.96 8.81 -2.57
N ARG A 182 13.58 9.20 -1.34
CA ARG A 182 14.51 9.22 -0.20
C ARG A 182 14.99 7.82 0.17
N CYS A 183 14.09 6.83 0.22
CA CYS A 183 14.47 5.45 0.50
C CYS A 183 15.38 4.86 -0.60
N GLU A 184 15.08 5.13 -1.86
CA GLU A 184 15.92 4.72 -2.99
C GLU A 184 17.32 5.36 -2.89
N GLY A 185 17.40 6.65 -2.50
CA GLY A 185 18.68 7.32 -2.21
C GLY A 185 19.47 6.65 -1.09
N VAL A 186 18.83 6.38 0.06
CA VAL A 186 19.48 5.68 1.19
C VAL A 186 19.97 4.29 0.79
N LEU A 187 19.19 3.53 0.02
CA LEU A 187 19.60 2.21 -0.47
C LEU A 187 20.78 2.29 -1.45
N ALA A 188 20.80 3.31 -2.32
CA ALA A 188 21.92 3.52 -3.24
C ALA A 188 23.21 3.90 -2.48
N ASP A 189 23.11 4.77 -1.48
CA ASP A 189 24.23 5.15 -0.62
C ASP A 189 24.76 3.94 0.16
N GLN A 190 23.87 3.12 0.73
CA GLN A 190 24.26 1.86 1.38
C GLN A 190 24.95 0.89 0.42
N ALA A 191 24.42 0.71 -0.78
CA ALA A 191 25.04 -0.16 -1.79
C ALA A 191 26.44 0.34 -2.17
N LYS A 192 26.61 1.65 -2.30
CA LYS A 192 27.90 2.28 -2.57
C LYS A 192 28.89 2.06 -1.42
N GLU A 193 28.48 2.30 -0.17
CA GLU A 193 29.34 2.04 1.00
C GLU A 193 29.77 0.57 1.08
N GLN A 194 28.87 -0.37 0.79
CA GLN A 194 29.21 -1.80 0.79
C GLN A 194 30.19 -2.15 -0.34
N ALA A 195 29.99 -1.59 -1.54
CA ALA A 195 30.93 -1.77 -2.64
C ALA A 195 32.31 -1.21 -2.30
N GLU A 196 32.39 0.00 -1.73
CA GLU A 196 33.65 0.60 -1.28
C GLU A 196 34.37 -0.25 -0.21
N ARG A 197 33.61 -0.86 0.72
CA ARG A 197 34.16 -1.79 1.73
C ARG A 197 34.66 -3.08 1.10
N LEU A 198 33.93 -3.65 0.15
CA LEU A 198 34.35 -4.85 -0.58
C LEU A 198 35.63 -4.57 -1.37
N ASP A 199 35.69 -3.48 -2.12
CA ASP A 199 36.89 -3.09 -2.86
C ASP A 199 38.08 -2.86 -1.92
N ALA A 200 37.86 -2.31 -0.72
CA ALA A 200 38.92 -2.14 0.27
C ALA A 200 39.44 -3.48 0.81
N LEU A 201 38.54 -4.41 1.13
CA LEU A 201 38.90 -5.76 1.57
C LEU A 201 39.61 -6.55 0.47
N GLU A 202 39.17 -6.42 -0.78
CA GLU A 202 39.82 -7.03 -1.94
C GLU A 202 41.24 -6.50 -2.15
N ARG A 203 41.43 -5.18 -2.05
CA ARG A 203 42.78 -4.56 -2.11
C ARG A 203 43.67 -5.06 -0.98
N GLU A 204 43.20 -5.06 0.26
CA GLU A 204 43.97 -5.56 1.41
C GLU A 204 44.31 -7.05 1.25
N SER A 205 43.38 -7.86 0.76
CA SER A 205 43.63 -9.28 0.49
C SER A 205 44.66 -9.47 -0.63
N ALA A 206 44.59 -8.67 -1.69
CA ALA A 206 45.55 -8.71 -2.78
C ALA A 206 46.96 -8.29 -2.33
N GLU A 207 47.05 -7.25 -1.48
CA GLU A 207 48.33 -6.82 -0.88
C GLU A 207 48.93 -7.90 0.01
N ARG A 208 48.13 -8.55 0.87
CA ARG A 208 48.59 -9.66 1.71
C ARG A 208 49.03 -10.87 0.88
N ALA A 209 48.28 -11.20 -0.18
CA ALA A 209 48.64 -12.28 -1.10
C ALA A 209 49.98 -11.98 -1.81
N ALA A 210 50.13 -10.78 -2.36
CA ALA A 210 51.38 -10.36 -3.00
C ALA A 210 52.57 -10.36 -2.02
N ALA A 211 52.36 -9.96 -0.76
CA ALA A 211 53.39 -10.03 0.28
C ALA A 211 53.76 -11.47 0.65
N ALA A 212 52.78 -12.38 0.72
CA ALA A 212 53.01 -13.80 0.96
C ALA A 212 53.77 -14.44 -0.21
N ASP A 213 53.36 -14.18 -1.46
CA ASP A 213 54.03 -14.65 -2.67
C ASP A 213 55.49 -14.16 -2.73
N ALA A 214 55.73 -12.89 -2.38
CA ALA A 214 57.09 -12.33 -2.34
C ALA A 214 57.95 -12.98 -1.25
N TRP A 215 57.38 -13.25 -0.07
CA TRP A 215 58.07 -13.95 1.01
C TRP A 215 58.37 -15.41 0.63
N GLU A 216 57.42 -16.12 0.02
CA GLU A 216 57.61 -17.48 -0.47
C GLU A 216 58.71 -17.54 -1.54
N ALA A 217 58.68 -16.63 -2.52
CA ALA A 217 59.73 -16.55 -3.55
C ALA A 217 61.12 -16.29 -2.96
N ALA A 218 61.22 -15.41 -1.95
CA ALA A 218 62.47 -15.15 -1.25
C ALA A 218 62.97 -16.38 -0.47
N ALA A 219 62.07 -17.07 0.26
CA ALA A 219 62.39 -18.28 1.01
C ALA A 219 62.82 -19.43 0.08
N VAL A 220 62.16 -19.59 -1.07
CA VAL A 220 62.55 -20.56 -2.11
C VAL A 220 63.93 -20.23 -2.66
N THR A 221 64.20 -18.96 -2.98
CA THR A 221 65.52 -18.52 -3.49
C THR A 221 66.63 -18.79 -2.47
N GLU A 222 66.38 -18.52 -1.19
CA GLU A 222 67.33 -18.81 -0.10
C GLU A 222 67.55 -20.32 0.06
N ALA A 223 66.48 -21.12 0.06
CA ALA A 223 66.56 -22.57 0.15
C ALA A 223 67.31 -23.19 -1.04
N GLU A 224 67.10 -22.68 -2.26
CA GLU A 224 67.83 -23.11 -3.46
C GLU A 224 69.32 -22.75 -3.38
N ALA A 225 69.65 -21.56 -2.86
CA ALA A 225 71.04 -21.15 -2.63
C ALA A 225 71.73 -22.06 -1.60
N LEU A 226 71.08 -22.32 -0.46
CA LEU A 226 71.58 -23.24 0.58
C LEU A 226 71.74 -24.67 0.03
N LEU A 227 70.79 -25.14 -0.79
CA LEU A 227 70.89 -26.45 -1.44
C LEU A 227 72.06 -26.50 -2.43
N SER A 228 72.28 -25.44 -3.21
CA SER A 228 73.41 -25.34 -4.14
C SER A 228 74.75 -25.34 -3.40
N GLU A 229 74.85 -24.61 -2.28
CA GLU A 229 76.02 -24.61 -1.41
C GLU A 229 76.27 -26.00 -0.79
N ALA A 230 75.23 -26.64 -0.24
CA ALA A 230 75.32 -27.99 0.30
C ALA A 230 75.73 -29.03 -0.75
N LYS A 231 75.21 -28.94 -1.98
CA LYS A 231 75.62 -29.80 -3.10
C LYS A 231 77.10 -29.59 -3.46
N ARG A 232 77.57 -28.34 -3.46
CA ARG A 232 78.96 -28.03 -3.73
C ARG A 232 79.88 -28.54 -2.62
N ALA A 233 79.52 -28.33 -1.36
CA ALA A 233 80.27 -28.86 -0.22
C ALA A 233 80.30 -30.40 -0.22
N LEU A 234 79.20 -31.06 -0.60
CA LEU A 234 79.17 -32.51 -0.80
C LEU A 234 80.13 -32.95 -1.91
N ALA A 235 80.11 -32.28 -3.07
CA ALA A 235 81.03 -32.60 -4.17
C ALA A 235 82.50 -32.40 -3.78
N GLU A 236 82.83 -31.30 -3.10
CA GLU A 236 84.17 -31.03 -2.55
C GLU A 236 84.59 -32.12 -1.54
N ALA A 237 83.68 -32.56 -0.66
CA ALA A 237 83.94 -33.64 0.28
C ALA A 237 84.12 -35.00 -0.40
N GLU A 238 83.33 -35.32 -1.44
CA GLU A 238 83.46 -36.53 -2.25
C GLU A 238 84.78 -36.54 -3.04
N GLU A 239 85.22 -35.40 -3.58
CA GLU A 239 86.53 -35.26 -4.23
C GLU A 239 87.68 -35.41 -3.24
N ALA A 240 87.59 -34.75 -2.07
CA ALA A 240 88.59 -34.90 -1.01
C ALA A 240 88.67 -36.35 -0.49
N ALA A 241 87.52 -37.03 -0.37
CA ALA A 241 87.48 -38.45 0.00
C ALA A 241 88.08 -39.35 -1.09
N ARG A 242 87.83 -39.06 -2.38
CA ARG A 242 88.47 -39.75 -3.51
C ARG A 242 89.97 -39.56 -3.51
N HIS A 243 90.45 -38.31 -3.41
CA HIS A 243 91.88 -38.03 -3.34
C HIS A 243 92.53 -38.64 -2.10
N GLY A 244 91.90 -38.57 -0.94
CA GLY A 244 92.39 -39.23 0.27
C GLY A 244 92.48 -40.75 0.12
N GLN A 245 91.52 -41.37 -0.59
CA GLN A 245 91.55 -42.78 -0.93
C GLN A 245 92.67 -43.11 -1.92
N GLU A 246 92.81 -42.33 -3.00
CA GLU A 246 93.89 -42.45 -3.99
C GLU A 246 95.28 -42.29 -3.34
N ASP A 247 95.45 -41.30 -2.46
CA ASP A 247 96.68 -41.04 -1.71
C ASP A 247 96.98 -42.19 -0.72
N ALA A 248 95.96 -42.73 -0.05
CA ALA A 248 96.09 -43.88 0.82
C ALA A 248 96.46 -45.16 0.04
N GLU A 249 95.88 -45.36 -1.14
CA GLU A 249 96.22 -46.46 -2.06
C GLU A 249 97.65 -46.30 -2.61
N ALA A 250 98.05 -45.10 -3.01
CA ALA A 250 99.39 -44.79 -3.48
C ALA A 250 100.44 -44.97 -2.38
N SER A 251 100.19 -44.40 -1.19
CA SER A 251 101.06 -44.56 -0.01
C SER A 251 101.13 -46.02 0.46
N GLY A 252 100.00 -46.73 0.42
CA GLY A 252 99.94 -48.17 0.68
C GLY A 252 100.75 -48.96 -0.34
N GLY A 253 100.64 -48.62 -1.62
CA GLY A 253 101.44 -49.17 -2.71
C GLY A 253 102.94 -48.91 -2.54
N GLU A 254 103.32 -47.68 -2.17
CA GLU A 254 104.71 -47.30 -1.86
C GLU A 254 105.24 -48.06 -0.64
N LEU A 255 104.47 -48.18 0.44
CA LEU A 255 104.82 -48.98 1.62
C LEU A 255 105.06 -50.44 1.26
N VAL A 256 104.18 -51.03 0.44
CA VAL A 256 104.34 -52.41 -0.06
C VAL A 256 105.58 -52.52 -0.95
N ALA A 257 105.85 -51.55 -1.82
CA ALA A 257 107.04 -51.52 -2.65
C ALA A 257 108.33 -51.37 -1.84
N GLN A 258 108.34 -50.51 -0.81
CA GLN A 258 109.44 -50.37 0.14
C GLN A 258 109.64 -51.65 0.97
N ALA A 259 108.56 -52.29 1.39
CA ALA A 259 108.61 -53.58 2.09
C ALA A 259 109.22 -54.66 1.19
N ARG A 260 108.79 -54.76 -0.08
CA ARG A 260 109.39 -55.67 -1.07
C ARG A 260 110.84 -55.35 -1.36
N ALA A 261 111.21 -54.08 -1.51
CA ALA A 261 112.61 -53.69 -1.70
C ALA A 261 113.47 -54.01 -0.47
N ARG A 262 112.88 -53.96 0.74
CA ARG A 262 113.56 -54.37 1.97
C ARG A 262 113.64 -55.88 2.09
N GLU A 263 112.59 -56.62 1.72
CA GLU A 263 112.58 -58.07 1.57
C GLU A 263 113.67 -58.50 0.59
N GLU A 264 113.69 -57.99 -0.64
CA GLU A 264 114.74 -58.30 -1.63
C GLU A 264 116.16 -57.97 -1.16
N ARG A 265 116.32 -56.88 -0.40
CA ARG A 265 117.62 -56.54 0.21
C ARG A 265 117.99 -57.56 1.29
N ILE A 266 117.04 -57.94 2.14
CA ILE A 266 117.22 -59.00 3.14
C ILE A 266 117.55 -60.30 2.42
N ASP A 267 116.85 -60.67 1.36
CA ASP A 267 117.14 -61.86 0.56
C ASP A 267 118.53 -61.81 -0.04
N ARG A 268 118.94 -60.70 -0.68
CA ARG A 268 120.31 -60.53 -1.21
C ARG A 268 121.38 -60.57 -0.11
N GLU A 269 121.09 -60.02 1.06
CA GLU A 269 121.98 -60.04 2.22
C GLU A 269 122.04 -61.45 2.84
N THR A 270 120.93 -62.17 2.84
CA THR A 270 120.82 -63.56 3.29
C THR A 270 121.53 -64.49 2.30
N GLU A 271 121.38 -64.28 1.00
CA GLU A 271 122.13 -64.98 -0.05
C GLU A 271 123.63 -64.69 0.03
N ARG A 272 124.04 -63.46 0.36
CA ARG A 272 125.45 -63.11 0.58
C ARG A 272 126.00 -63.85 1.79
N VAL A 273 125.28 -63.83 2.92
CA VAL A 273 125.65 -64.55 4.15
C VAL A 273 125.67 -66.07 3.91
N LEU A 274 124.73 -66.61 3.12
CA LEU A 274 124.72 -68.01 2.73
C LEU A 274 125.90 -68.36 1.80
N ARG A 275 126.30 -67.45 0.90
CA ARG A 275 127.51 -67.60 0.08
C ARG A 275 128.78 -67.56 0.91
N GLU A 276 128.91 -66.59 1.81
CA GLU A 276 130.03 -66.49 2.75
C GLU A 276 130.10 -67.73 3.66
N HIS A 277 128.96 -68.26 4.10
CA HIS A 277 128.92 -69.51 4.86
C HIS A 277 129.20 -70.75 4.02
N ALA A 278 128.81 -70.78 2.75
CA ALA A 278 129.16 -71.86 1.82
C ALA A 278 130.66 -71.86 1.52
N GLU A 279 131.25 -70.70 1.27
CA GLU A 279 132.69 -70.49 1.08
C GLU A 279 133.48 -70.91 2.34
N ALA A 280 133.02 -70.53 3.54
CA ALA A 280 133.61 -71.00 4.80
C ALA A 280 133.46 -72.51 5.00
N ARG A 281 132.35 -73.11 4.54
CA ARG A 281 132.14 -74.57 4.59
C ARG A 281 133.06 -75.32 3.64
N ASP A 282 133.29 -74.76 2.46
CA ASP A 282 134.16 -75.33 1.43
C ASP A 282 135.63 -75.19 1.83
N GLU A 283 136.03 -74.10 2.49
CA GLU A 283 137.36 -73.96 3.11
C GLU A 283 137.59 -74.99 4.23
N VAL A 284 136.60 -75.21 5.12
CA VAL A 284 136.69 -76.22 6.18
C VAL A 284 136.70 -77.64 5.60
N ARG A 285 135.95 -77.91 4.53
CA ARG A 285 136.00 -79.20 3.81
C ARG A 285 137.33 -79.43 3.13
N ALA A 286 137.90 -78.43 2.47
CA ALA A 286 139.23 -78.50 1.86
C ALA A 286 140.32 -78.75 2.93
N HIS A 287 140.18 -78.16 4.12
CA HIS A 287 141.10 -78.42 5.24
C HIS A 287 140.93 -79.84 5.80
N MET A 288 139.69 -80.34 5.91
CA MET A 288 139.41 -81.70 6.37
C MET A 288 139.85 -82.78 5.35
N ASP A 289 139.71 -82.53 4.05
CA ASP A 289 140.19 -83.43 2.99
C ASP A 289 141.72 -83.45 2.93
N HIS A 290 142.39 -82.31 3.21
CA HIS A 290 143.84 -82.25 3.32
C HIS A 290 144.38 -83.01 4.56
N VAL A 291 143.68 -82.95 5.69
CA VAL A 291 144.01 -83.73 6.89
C VAL A 291 143.73 -85.22 6.66
N ARG A 292 142.62 -85.57 6.00
CA ARG A 292 142.24 -86.95 5.69
C ARG A 292 143.21 -87.59 4.68
N SER A 293 143.67 -86.83 3.69
CA SER A 293 144.72 -87.25 2.74
C SER A 293 146.10 -87.38 3.39
N SER A 294 146.41 -86.56 4.40
CA SER A 294 147.72 -86.58 5.07
C SER A 294 147.84 -87.69 6.13
N LEU A 295 146.73 -88.09 6.76
CA LEU A 295 146.69 -89.23 7.69
C LEU A 295 146.64 -90.59 6.98
N ALA A 296 146.06 -90.68 5.77
CA ALA A 296 146.04 -91.92 4.99
C ALA A 296 147.41 -92.30 4.40
N ALA A 297 148.30 -91.32 4.20
CA ALA A 297 149.60 -91.54 3.55
C ALA A 297 150.70 -92.13 4.45
N LEU A 298 150.51 -92.23 5.76
CA LEU A 298 151.60 -92.61 6.69
C LEU A 298 151.35 -93.82 7.61
N THR A 299 150.19 -94.51 7.54
CA THR A 299 149.94 -95.71 8.38
C THR A 299 149.16 -96.88 7.74
N GLY A 300 148.94 -96.91 6.42
CA GLY A 300 148.72 -98.17 5.70
C GLY A 300 147.45 -98.98 6.05
N ARG A 301 146.26 -98.39 5.94
CA ARG A 301 144.98 -99.12 5.85
C ARG A 301 144.00 -98.36 4.94
N ALA A 302 143.60 -99.00 3.84
CA ALA A 302 142.59 -98.50 2.92
C ALA A 302 141.17 -98.53 3.55
N PRO A 303 140.31 -97.55 3.22
CA PRO A 303 138.88 -97.72 3.15
C PRO A 303 138.37 -97.61 1.71
N ALA A 304 137.21 -98.23 1.48
CA ALA A 304 136.56 -98.48 0.21
C ALA A 304 135.89 -97.24 -0.42
N GLU A 305 135.91 -97.19 -1.75
CA GLU A 305 134.84 -96.66 -2.62
C GLU A 305 133.84 -97.82 -2.84
N SER A 306 132.52 -97.69 -3.01
CA SER A 306 131.64 -96.60 -3.42
C SER A 306 130.16 -97.04 -3.24
N ASP A 307 129.33 -96.19 -2.62
CA ASP A 307 127.99 -95.71 -3.07
C ASP A 307 127.48 -94.62 -2.09
#